data_AF-A0A9P0LXU5-F1
#
_entry.id   AF-A0A9P0LXU5-F1
#
_cell.length_a   1.000
_cell.length_b   1.000
_cell.length_c   1.000
_cell.angle_alpha   90.00
_cell.angle_beta   90.00
_cell.angle_gamma   90.00
#
_symmetry.space_group_name_H-M   'P 1'
#
loop_
_entity.id
_entity.type
_entity.pdbx_description
1 polymer ?
#
loop_
_entity_poly.entity_id
_entity_poly.type
_entity_poly.pdbx_seq_one_letter_code
_entity_poly.pdbx_strand_id
1 'polypeptide(L)'
;MGDYILQKTKITSVPKYGLKVKLNHVYPEKRTQNFVPSLKIIWSMLPLILRYLWDYVISKIRGTYVVMDYVYVENAKQIYGVPVGGIGSGTIGRGYRGEFCRFQMRPGIYEWNTVDANQFIITIKDQHQETIFHSLLTTFPKKSLKSWQSLIDGSKCNYTGLYPRSWTEYDLTEYGIKLKCRQISPVIPHDYVEPSQSQV
;
A
#
# COMPACT_ATOMS: atom_id res chain seq x y z
N MET A 1 5.28 34.22 -13.69
CA MET A 1 5.38 33.61 -12.33
C MET A 1 4.03 33.07 -11.85
N GLY A 2 2.94 33.84 -11.94
CA GLY A 2 1.60 33.42 -11.48
C GLY A 2 1.01 32.19 -12.19
N ASP A 3 1.12 32.10 -13.52
CA ASP A 3 0.55 30.98 -14.29
C ASP A 3 1.22 29.64 -13.99
N TYR A 4 2.54 29.64 -13.78
CA TYR A 4 3.29 28.44 -13.39
C TYR A 4 2.89 27.93 -12.00
N ILE A 5 2.67 28.83 -11.04
CA ILE A 5 2.21 28.47 -9.70
C ILE A 5 0.79 27.91 -9.75
N LEU A 6 -0.10 28.54 -10.53
CA LEU A 6 -1.47 28.05 -10.74
C LEU A 6 -1.48 26.66 -11.39
N GLN A 7 -0.65 26.44 -12.41
CA GLN A 7 -0.55 25.16 -13.10
C GLN A 7 0.02 24.07 -12.18
N LYS A 8 1.07 24.38 -11.40
CA LYS A 8 1.65 23.46 -10.41
C LYS A 8 0.65 23.09 -9.32
N THR A 9 -0.13 24.07 -8.84
CA THR A 9 -1.19 23.87 -7.83
C THR A 9 -2.33 23.00 -8.38
N LYS A 10 -2.68 23.17 -9.66
CA LYS A 10 -3.69 22.34 -10.33
C LYS A 10 -3.22 20.88 -10.43
N ILE A 11 -1.94 20.64 -10.74
CA ILE A 11 -1.35 19.29 -10.85
C ILE A 11 -1.16 18.61 -9.49
N THR A 12 -0.92 19.36 -8.41
CA THR A 12 -0.78 18.82 -7.05
C THR A 12 -2.11 18.66 -6.32
N SER A 13 -3.19 19.26 -6.84
CA SER A 13 -4.53 19.18 -6.26
C SER A 13 -5.05 17.74 -6.21
N VAL A 14 -5.97 17.49 -5.26
CA VAL A 14 -6.62 16.18 -5.16
C VAL A 14 -7.69 16.09 -6.24
N PRO A 15 -7.72 15.00 -7.04
CA PRO A 15 -8.68 14.88 -8.12
C PRO A 15 -10.12 14.78 -7.60
N LYS A 16 -11.07 15.21 -8.45
CA LYS A 16 -12.50 15.02 -8.20
C LYS A 16 -12.85 13.54 -8.12
N TYR A 17 -12.28 12.74 -9.02
CA TYR A 17 -12.49 11.29 -9.16
C TYR A 17 -11.39 10.47 -8.50
N GLY A 18 -11.68 9.22 -8.16
CA GLY A 18 -10.76 8.29 -7.53
C GLY A 18 -11.38 7.60 -6.32
N LEU A 19 -10.70 6.58 -5.82
CA LEU A 19 -11.06 5.89 -4.58
C LEU A 19 -10.81 6.84 -3.40
N LYS A 20 -11.87 7.29 -2.72
CA LYS A 20 -11.78 8.19 -1.55
C LYS A 20 -12.16 7.42 -0.29
N VAL A 21 -11.23 7.33 0.65
CA VAL A 21 -11.38 6.53 1.87
C VAL A 21 -10.81 7.30 3.05
N LYS A 22 -11.49 7.25 4.19
CA LYS A 22 -10.97 7.80 5.46
C LYS A 22 -9.92 6.87 6.05
N LEU A 23 -8.93 7.41 6.75
CA LEU A 23 -7.90 6.58 7.38
C LEU A 23 -8.42 5.72 8.54
N ASN A 24 -9.61 6.00 9.08
CA ASN A 24 -10.30 5.16 10.06
C ASN A 24 -11.34 4.21 9.43
N HIS A 25 -11.50 4.22 8.10
CA HIS A 25 -12.50 3.39 7.45
C HIS A 25 -12.21 1.90 7.65
N VAL A 26 -13.27 1.15 7.93
CA VAL A 26 -13.25 -0.31 8.02
C VAL A 26 -14.29 -0.83 7.04
N TYR A 27 -13.86 -1.70 6.14
CA TYR A 27 -14.74 -2.32 5.17
C TYR A 27 -15.68 -3.34 5.86
N PRO A 28 -16.99 -3.32 5.58
CA PRO A 28 -17.92 -4.25 6.20
C PRO A 28 -17.81 -5.68 5.63
N GLU A 29 -17.41 -5.82 4.37
CA GLU A 29 -17.29 -7.13 3.73
C GLU A 29 -16.11 -7.90 4.32
N LYS A 30 -16.24 -9.20 4.56
CA LYS A 30 -15.09 -10.07 4.82
C LYS A 30 -14.86 -10.89 3.56
N ARG A 31 -13.70 -10.73 2.92
CA ARG A 31 -13.33 -11.48 1.72
C ARG A 31 -12.44 -12.64 2.14
N THR A 32 -12.82 -13.86 1.76
CA THR A 32 -11.99 -15.05 1.90
C THR A 32 -11.80 -15.69 0.53
N GLN A 33 -10.60 -16.19 0.28
CA GLN A 33 -10.30 -16.99 -0.92
C GLN A 33 -10.39 -18.49 -0.64
N ASN A 34 -10.66 -18.86 0.60
CA ASN A 34 -10.80 -20.24 1.04
C ASN A 34 -12.06 -20.85 0.41
N PHE A 35 -11.86 -21.61 -0.65
CA PHE A 35 -12.89 -22.41 -1.29
C PHE A 35 -12.69 -23.88 -0.90
N VAL A 36 -13.77 -24.52 -0.43
CA VAL A 36 -13.76 -25.96 -0.12
C VAL A 36 -14.51 -26.69 -1.22
N PRO A 37 -13.82 -27.43 -2.12
CA PRO A 37 -14.47 -28.15 -3.20
C PRO A 37 -15.31 -29.32 -2.67
N SER A 38 -16.37 -29.68 -3.41
CA SER A 38 -17.15 -30.87 -3.10
C SER A 38 -16.37 -32.15 -3.40
N LEU A 39 -16.69 -33.24 -2.69
CA LEU A 39 -16.00 -34.54 -2.86
C LEU A 39 -16.01 -35.02 -4.31
N LYS A 40 -17.10 -34.80 -5.05
CA LYS A 40 -17.20 -35.18 -6.47
C LYS A 40 -16.17 -34.45 -7.33
N ILE A 41 -15.93 -33.17 -7.07
CA ILE A 41 -14.91 -32.36 -7.76
C ILE A 41 -13.51 -32.84 -7.37
N ILE A 42 -13.28 -33.13 -6.08
CA ILE A 42 -12.00 -33.65 -5.61
C ILE A 42 -11.64 -34.95 -6.34
N TRP A 43 -12.59 -35.86 -6.50
CA TRP A 43 -12.40 -37.10 -7.26
C TRP A 43 -12.09 -36.84 -8.74
N SER A 44 -12.77 -35.90 -9.39
CA SER A 44 -12.47 -35.56 -10.78
C SER A 44 -11.13 -34.83 -10.96
N MET A 45 -10.61 -34.18 -9.91
CA MET A 45 -9.34 -33.46 -9.92
C MET A 45 -8.16 -34.28 -9.36
N LEU A 46 -8.37 -35.54 -8.96
CA LEU A 46 -7.35 -36.37 -8.31
C LEU A 46 -5.99 -36.40 -9.06
N PRO A 47 -5.93 -36.57 -10.39
CA PRO A 47 -4.65 -36.56 -11.11
C PRO A 47 -3.90 -35.22 -11.01
N LEU A 48 -4.64 -34.10 -11.03
CA LEU A 48 -4.08 -32.76 -10.88
C LEU A 48 -3.57 -32.54 -9.45
N ILE A 49 -4.34 -32.99 -8.45
CA ILE A 49 -3.97 -32.88 -7.03
C ILE A 49 -2.66 -33.63 -6.78
N LEU A 50 -2.53 -34.87 -7.27
CA LEU A 50 -1.29 -35.65 -7.11
C LEU A 50 -0.10 -34.97 -7.79
N ARG A 51 -0.29 -34.44 -9.01
CA ARG A 51 0.74 -33.68 -9.72
C ARG A 51 1.17 -32.43 -8.94
N TYR A 52 0.21 -31.69 -8.39
CA TYR A 52 0.47 -30.52 -7.58
C TYR A 52 1.24 -30.88 -6.30
N LEU A 53 0.83 -31.93 -5.59
CA LEU A 53 1.51 -32.38 -4.38
C LEU A 53 2.95 -32.79 -4.66
N TRP A 54 3.20 -33.48 -5.78
CA TRP A 54 4.55 -33.82 -6.23
C TRP A 54 5.41 -32.57 -6.48
N ASP A 55 4.89 -31.60 -7.24
CA ASP A 55 5.59 -30.33 -7.51
C ASP A 55 5.82 -29.51 -6.24
N TYR A 56 4.86 -29.50 -5.32
CA TYR A 56 4.95 -28.84 -4.02
C TYR A 56 6.08 -29.42 -3.17
N VAL A 57 6.19 -30.75 -3.09
CA VAL A 57 7.28 -31.44 -2.37
C VAL A 57 8.63 -31.13 -3.02
N ILE A 58 8.73 -31.21 -4.35
CA ILE A 58 9.96 -30.89 -5.07
C ILE A 58 10.38 -29.44 -4.84
N SER A 59 9.43 -28.50 -4.92
CA SER A 59 9.69 -27.07 -4.71
C SER A 59 10.17 -26.78 -3.29
N LYS A 60 9.56 -27.43 -2.28
CA LYS A 60 10.01 -27.36 -0.88
C LYS A 60 11.44 -27.87 -0.70
N ILE A 61 11.77 -29.02 -1.30
CA ILE A 61 13.14 -29.59 -1.23
C ILE A 61 14.15 -28.66 -1.91
N ARG A 62 13.78 -28.03 -3.04
CA ARG A 62 14.63 -27.10 -3.78
C ARG A 62 14.71 -25.69 -3.15
N GLY A 63 13.88 -25.40 -2.15
CA GLY A 63 13.78 -24.06 -1.56
C GLY A 63 13.19 -23.00 -2.50
N THR A 64 12.44 -23.42 -3.52
CA THR A 64 11.77 -22.50 -4.47
C THR A 64 10.35 -22.16 -4.00
N TYR A 65 9.85 -20.99 -4.40
CA TYR A 65 8.49 -20.57 -4.08
C TYR A 65 7.47 -21.29 -4.96
N VAL A 66 6.39 -21.75 -4.34
CA VAL A 66 5.21 -22.27 -5.06
C VAL A 66 4.34 -21.07 -5.42
N VAL A 67 4.18 -20.80 -6.72
CA VAL A 67 3.48 -19.60 -7.21
C VAL A 67 1.99 -19.61 -6.83
N MET A 68 1.34 -20.78 -6.91
CA MET A 68 -0.05 -20.98 -6.51
C MET A 68 -0.10 -21.93 -5.32
N ASP A 69 -0.02 -21.39 -4.11
CA ASP A 69 -0.12 -22.19 -2.89
C ASP A 69 -1.60 -22.42 -2.51
N TYR A 70 -2.09 -23.63 -2.81
CA TYR A 70 -3.43 -24.06 -2.42
C TYR A 70 -3.50 -24.66 -1.01
N VAL A 71 -2.36 -24.83 -0.33
CA VAL A 71 -2.28 -25.32 1.06
C VAL A 71 -2.34 -24.15 2.03
N TYR A 72 -1.53 -23.12 1.77
CA TYR A 72 -1.51 -21.87 2.55
C TYR A 72 -2.02 -20.71 1.69
N VAL A 73 -3.35 -20.63 1.58
CA VAL A 73 -4.01 -19.57 0.79
C VAL A 73 -3.91 -18.23 1.52
N GLU A 74 -3.23 -17.26 0.91
CA GLU A 74 -3.18 -15.90 1.42
C GLU A 74 -4.49 -15.17 1.14
N ASN A 75 -5.06 -14.53 2.16
CA ASN A 75 -6.30 -13.77 2.00
C ASN A 75 -6.01 -12.30 1.71
N ALA A 76 -6.72 -11.75 0.72
CA ALA A 76 -6.62 -10.34 0.38
C ALA A 76 -7.05 -9.47 1.57
N LYS A 77 -6.12 -8.63 2.06
CA LYS A 77 -6.38 -7.70 3.16
C LYS A 77 -7.08 -6.45 2.63
N GLN A 78 -8.03 -5.91 3.39
CA GLN A 78 -8.75 -4.68 3.02
C GLN A 78 -8.00 -3.44 3.51
N ILE A 79 -6.72 -3.37 3.18
CA ILE A 79 -5.82 -2.28 3.59
C ILE A 79 -5.16 -1.59 2.39
N TYR A 80 -5.23 -2.21 1.20
CA TYR A 80 -4.42 -1.80 0.05
C TYR A 80 -4.87 -0.46 -0.55
N GLY A 81 -3.90 0.27 -1.08
CA GLY A 81 -4.10 1.43 -1.93
C GLY A 81 -3.31 1.31 -3.24
N VAL A 82 -3.11 2.45 -3.89
CA VAL A 82 -2.31 2.60 -5.11
C VAL A 82 -0.84 2.24 -4.82
N PRO A 83 -0.25 1.30 -5.57
CA PRO A 83 1.14 0.90 -5.37
C PRO A 83 2.14 1.95 -5.86
N VAL A 84 3.37 1.89 -5.36
CA VAL A 84 4.55 2.61 -5.84
C VAL A 84 5.42 1.67 -6.65
N GLY A 85 5.79 2.05 -7.86
CA GLY A 85 6.75 1.31 -8.67
C GLY A 85 6.53 1.51 -10.16
N GLY A 86 7.63 1.45 -10.91
CA GLY A 86 7.60 1.48 -12.37
C GLY A 86 7.34 0.10 -12.97
N ILE A 87 7.22 0.07 -14.30
CA ILE A 87 7.13 -1.17 -15.06
C ILE A 87 8.48 -1.88 -14.97
N GLY A 88 8.50 -3.15 -14.55
CA GLY A 88 9.73 -3.96 -14.48
C GLY A 88 10.64 -3.69 -13.27
N SER A 89 10.45 -2.60 -12.52
CA SER A 89 11.30 -2.26 -11.36
C SER A 89 10.91 -2.98 -10.06
N GLY A 90 9.79 -3.70 -10.07
CA GLY A 90 9.11 -4.14 -8.86
C GLY A 90 8.23 -3.04 -8.26
N THR A 91 7.33 -3.44 -7.35
CA THR A 91 6.37 -2.52 -6.71
C THR A 91 6.29 -2.71 -5.21
N ILE A 92 5.93 -1.63 -4.49
CA ILE A 92 5.63 -1.63 -3.07
C ILE A 92 4.18 -1.16 -2.92
N GLY A 93 3.33 -1.99 -2.33
CA GLY A 93 1.98 -1.59 -1.97
C GLY A 93 2.01 -0.54 -0.86
N ARG A 94 1.25 0.54 -1.04
CA ARG A 94 0.98 1.47 0.06
C ARG A 94 -0.49 1.40 0.42
N GLY A 95 -0.77 1.09 1.68
CA GLY A 95 -2.13 1.04 2.19
C GLY A 95 -2.72 2.43 2.42
N TYR A 96 -4.04 2.53 2.43
CA TYR A 96 -4.73 3.82 2.60
C TYR A 96 -4.56 4.39 4.01
N ARG A 97 -4.15 3.57 5.00
CA ARG A 97 -3.85 4.01 6.38
C ARG A 97 -2.37 4.33 6.58
N GLY A 98 -1.57 4.26 5.52
CA GLY A 98 -0.14 4.56 5.53
C GLY A 98 0.77 3.34 5.66
N GLU A 99 0.24 2.12 5.51
CA GLU A 99 1.02 0.88 5.50
C GLU A 99 1.99 0.83 4.31
N PHE A 100 3.21 0.33 4.51
CA PHE A 100 4.02 -0.23 3.42
C PHE A 100 3.87 -1.75 3.47
N CYS A 101 3.24 -2.32 2.45
CA CYS A 101 2.83 -3.71 2.42
C CYS A 101 2.87 -4.29 1.00
N ARG A 102 2.64 -5.62 0.87
CA ARG A 102 2.52 -6.29 -0.44
C ARG A 102 3.69 -5.95 -1.37
N PHE A 103 4.90 -6.30 -0.96
CA PHE A 103 6.12 -6.03 -1.70
C PHE A 103 6.24 -7.00 -2.88
N GLN A 104 6.60 -6.47 -4.04
CA GLN A 104 6.80 -7.18 -5.30
C GLN A 104 8.18 -6.80 -5.87
N MET A 105 9.20 -6.85 -5.00
CA MET A 105 10.56 -6.47 -5.37
C MET A 105 11.26 -7.57 -6.20
N ARG A 106 10.80 -8.82 -6.03
CA ARG A 106 11.29 -9.98 -6.77
C ARG A 106 10.22 -10.37 -7.80
N PRO A 107 10.52 -10.35 -9.11
CA PRO A 107 9.55 -10.70 -10.14
C PRO A 107 8.87 -12.06 -9.87
N GLY A 108 7.54 -12.10 -9.93
CA GLY A 108 6.75 -13.31 -9.69
C GLY A 108 6.56 -13.70 -8.22
N ILE A 109 7.17 -12.99 -7.26
CA ILE A 109 7.04 -13.26 -5.82
C ILE A 109 6.34 -12.08 -5.14
N TYR A 110 5.39 -12.39 -4.27
CA TYR A 110 4.60 -11.41 -3.52
C TYR A 110 4.80 -11.61 -2.02
N GLU A 111 5.33 -10.60 -1.34
CA GLU A 111 5.49 -10.62 0.11
C GLU A 111 4.34 -9.83 0.77
N TRP A 112 3.43 -10.55 1.42
CA TRP A 112 2.17 -10.01 1.94
C TRP A 112 2.24 -9.40 3.34
N ASN A 113 3.46 -9.17 3.85
CA ASN A 113 3.73 -8.52 5.12
C ASN A 113 3.48 -7.01 5.05
N THR A 114 3.28 -6.42 6.22
CA THR A 114 3.34 -4.96 6.44
C THR A 114 4.61 -4.70 7.25
N VAL A 115 5.41 -3.71 6.85
CA VAL A 115 6.65 -3.34 7.55
C VAL A 115 6.37 -2.15 8.46
N ASP A 116 6.28 -2.39 9.77
CA ASP A 116 5.96 -1.37 10.78
C ASP A 116 6.99 -0.21 10.82
N ALA A 117 8.25 -0.47 10.48
CA ALA A 117 9.31 0.55 10.50
C ALA A 117 9.21 1.58 9.36
N ASN A 118 8.55 1.24 8.26
CA ASN A 118 8.45 2.10 7.10
C ASN A 118 7.25 3.03 7.28
N GLN A 119 7.47 4.24 7.75
CA GLN A 119 6.41 5.24 8.00
C GLN A 119 6.93 6.65 7.78
N PHE A 120 5.99 7.58 7.57
CA PHE A 120 6.29 9.01 7.64
C PHE A 120 6.00 9.53 9.04
N ILE A 121 6.84 10.43 9.53
CA ILE A 121 6.73 11.08 10.83
C ILE A 121 6.55 12.57 10.59
N ILE A 122 5.70 13.21 11.39
CA ILE A 122 5.60 14.66 11.47
C ILE A 122 6.09 15.12 12.85
N THR A 123 6.91 16.17 12.84
CA THR A 123 7.29 16.92 14.04
C THR A 123 6.95 18.38 13.80
N ILE A 124 6.09 18.94 14.63
CA ILE A 124 5.72 20.35 14.63
C ILE A 124 6.46 21.00 15.79
N LYS A 125 7.20 22.05 15.50
CA LYS A 125 7.94 22.84 16.48
C LYS A 125 7.46 24.28 16.49
N ASP A 126 7.60 24.91 17.65
CA ASP A 126 7.35 26.33 17.81
C ASP A 126 8.54 27.18 17.34
N GLN A 127 8.43 28.50 17.51
CA GLN A 127 9.50 29.46 17.22
C GLN A 127 10.74 29.29 18.12
N HIS A 128 10.59 28.69 19.30
CA HIS A 128 11.65 28.43 20.27
C HIS A 128 12.29 27.03 20.09
N GLN A 129 11.93 26.29 19.04
CA GLN A 129 12.38 24.91 18.74
C GLN A 129 11.85 23.82 19.68
N GLU A 130 10.85 24.13 20.50
CA GLU A 130 10.16 23.16 21.36
C GLU A 130 9.16 22.34 20.53
N THR A 131 9.03 21.05 20.85
CA THR A 131 8.17 20.13 20.09
C THR A 131 6.73 20.23 20.59
N ILE A 132 5.85 20.75 19.75
CA ILE A 132 4.40 20.86 20.02
C ILE A 132 3.71 19.53 19.74
N PHE A 133 4.10 18.88 18.63
CA PHE A 133 3.46 17.64 18.17
C PHE A 133 4.48 16.74 17.50
N HIS A 134 4.47 15.46 17.83
CA HIS A 134 5.29 14.45 17.19
C HIS A 134 4.46 13.19 17.02
N SER A 135 4.25 12.77 15.77
CA SER A 135 3.39 11.63 15.48
C SER A 135 3.79 10.94 14.18
N LEU A 136 3.51 9.65 14.12
CA LEU A 136 3.41 8.93 12.86
C LEU A 136 2.21 9.43 12.05
N LEU A 137 2.37 9.44 10.73
CA LEU A 137 1.34 9.81 9.75
C LEU A 137 0.56 8.57 9.26
N THR A 138 0.21 7.68 10.18
CA THR A 138 -0.45 6.40 9.91
C THR A 138 -1.53 6.11 10.93
N THR A 139 -2.54 5.31 10.62
CA THR A 139 -3.61 4.94 11.59
C THR A 139 -3.77 3.45 11.78
N PHE A 140 -2.93 2.63 11.13
CA PHE A 140 -2.99 1.19 11.27
C PHE A 140 -2.39 0.73 12.61
N PRO A 141 -2.91 -0.36 13.20
CA PRO A 141 -2.33 -0.90 14.43
C PRO A 141 -0.96 -1.53 14.14
N LYS A 142 0.06 -1.06 14.86
CA LYS A 142 1.43 -1.59 14.78
C LYS A 142 1.59 -2.78 15.73
N LYS A 143 2.45 -3.74 15.38
CA LYS A 143 2.81 -4.87 16.25
C LYS A 143 4.13 -4.64 16.99
N SER A 144 5.01 -3.83 16.42
CA SER A 144 6.34 -3.49 16.92
C SER A 144 6.51 -1.97 17.12
N LEU A 145 7.71 -1.52 17.53
CA LEU A 145 8.04 -0.09 17.73
C LEU A 145 7.08 0.62 18.70
N LYS A 146 6.92 0.08 19.90
CA LYS A 146 5.94 0.57 20.90
C LYS A 146 6.14 2.03 21.33
N SER A 147 7.37 2.55 21.25
CA SER A 147 7.67 3.95 21.56
C SER A 147 7.17 4.91 20.48
N TRP A 148 6.93 4.43 19.25
CA TRP A 148 6.45 5.27 18.16
C TRP A 148 4.94 5.41 18.25
N GLN A 149 4.46 6.63 18.51
CA GLN A 149 3.04 6.90 18.69
C GLN A 149 2.41 7.41 17.40
N SER A 150 1.17 7.00 17.16
CA SER A 150 0.30 7.66 16.19
C SER A 150 -0.79 8.39 16.96
N LEU A 151 -0.77 9.71 16.85
CA LEU A 151 -1.66 10.64 17.54
C LEU A 151 -2.61 11.34 16.56
N ILE A 152 -2.56 11.00 15.27
CA ILE A 152 -3.45 11.58 14.26
C ILE A 152 -4.84 10.95 14.31
N ASP A 153 -5.87 11.78 14.13
CA ASP A 153 -7.24 11.29 14.01
C ASP A 153 -7.52 10.85 12.56
N GLY A 154 -7.76 9.55 12.37
CA GLY A 154 -8.10 8.97 11.07
C GLY A 154 -9.40 9.49 10.46
N SER A 155 -10.31 10.07 11.26
CA SER A 155 -11.54 10.70 10.78
C SER A 155 -11.28 12.03 10.06
N LYS A 156 -10.20 12.73 10.47
CA LYS A 156 -9.73 13.99 9.90
C LYS A 156 -8.76 13.79 8.73
N CYS A 157 -8.39 12.55 8.42
CA CYS A 157 -7.47 12.24 7.35
C CYS A 157 -8.18 11.55 6.16
N ASN A 158 -7.80 11.92 4.95
CA ASN A 158 -8.39 11.37 3.72
C ASN A 158 -7.32 10.75 2.83
N TYR A 159 -7.60 9.57 2.32
CA TYR A 159 -6.85 8.95 1.24
C TYR A 159 -7.61 9.08 -0.08
N THR A 160 -6.92 9.47 -1.14
CA THR A 160 -7.44 9.45 -2.52
C THR A 160 -6.50 8.64 -3.41
N GLY A 161 -7.00 7.56 -4.02
CA GLY A 161 -6.28 6.75 -4.98
C GLY A 161 -6.79 6.98 -6.40
N LEU A 162 -5.91 7.39 -7.32
CA LEU A 162 -6.17 7.46 -8.76
C LEU A 162 -4.88 7.11 -9.50
N TYR A 163 -4.65 5.81 -9.73
CA TYR A 163 -3.43 5.30 -10.35
C TYR A 163 -3.07 6.09 -11.63
N PRO A 164 -1.80 6.50 -11.82
CA PRO A 164 -0.59 6.08 -11.08
C PRO A 164 -0.27 6.95 -9.84
N ARG A 165 -1.23 7.74 -9.36
CA ARG A 165 -1.03 8.69 -8.25
C ARG A 165 -1.90 8.36 -7.06
N SER A 166 -1.46 8.78 -5.88
CA SER A 166 -2.30 8.83 -4.69
C SER A 166 -1.98 10.03 -3.83
N TRP A 167 -2.94 10.40 -3.00
CA TRP A 167 -2.86 11.52 -2.08
C TRP A 167 -3.32 11.08 -0.69
N THR A 168 -2.58 11.49 0.33
CA THR A 168 -3.02 11.40 1.71
C THR A 168 -3.04 12.80 2.30
N GLU A 169 -4.22 13.25 2.71
CA GLU A 169 -4.45 14.53 3.34
C GLU A 169 -4.61 14.33 4.85
N TYR A 170 -3.85 15.10 5.62
CA TYR A 170 -3.89 15.12 7.09
C TYR A 170 -4.31 16.52 7.52
N ASP A 171 -5.48 16.61 8.14
CA ASP A 171 -5.99 17.86 8.69
C ASP A 171 -5.48 18.02 10.14
N LEU A 172 -4.46 18.87 10.29
CA LEU A 172 -3.80 19.22 11.55
C LEU A 172 -4.04 20.70 11.87
N THR A 173 -5.23 21.19 11.53
CA THR A 173 -5.64 22.59 11.71
C THR A 173 -5.61 23.03 13.17
N GLU A 174 -5.71 22.10 14.12
CA GLU A 174 -5.49 22.37 15.55
C GLU A 174 -4.07 22.91 15.84
N TYR A 175 -3.11 22.58 14.99
CA TYR A 175 -1.73 23.10 15.01
C TYR A 175 -1.48 24.14 13.91
N GLY A 176 -2.52 24.60 13.20
CA GLY A 176 -2.41 25.55 12.09
C GLY A 176 -1.87 24.97 10.78
N ILE A 177 -1.81 23.63 10.64
CA ILE A 177 -1.15 22.98 9.48
C ILE A 177 -2.14 22.08 8.73
N LYS A 178 -2.08 22.08 7.40
CA LYS A 178 -2.71 21.05 6.55
C LYS A 178 -1.64 20.38 5.70
N LEU A 179 -1.45 19.08 5.89
CA LEU A 179 -0.44 18.33 5.17
C LEU A 179 -1.08 17.52 4.05
N LYS A 180 -0.40 17.49 2.90
CA LYS A 180 -0.77 16.65 1.75
C LYS A 180 0.44 15.89 1.27
N CYS A 181 0.42 14.58 1.43
CA CYS A 181 1.40 13.68 0.84
C CYS A 181 0.90 13.24 -0.54
N ARG A 182 1.64 13.57 -1.61
CA ARG A 182 1.37 13.05 -2.96
C ARG A 182 2.40 12.00 -3.31
N GLN A 183 1.92 10.86 -3.78
CA GLN A 183 2.72 9.75 -4.27
C GLN A 183 2.47 9.55 -5.76
N ILE A 184 3.53 9.24 -6.51
CA ILE A 184 3.48 9.03 -7.95
C ILE A 184 4.34 7.80 -8.31
N SER A 185 3.77 6.93 -9.14
CA SER A 185 4.53 5.93 -9.89
C SER A 185 4.83 6.48 -11.29
N PRO A 186 6.05 6.36 -11.82
CA PRO A 186 6.42 6.90 -13.12
C PRO A 186 5.91 5.99 -14.25
N VAL A 187 4.60 5.96 -14.42
CA VAL A 187 3.93 5.19 -15.47
C VAL A 187 3.23 6.17 -16.40
N ILE A 188 3.91 6.48 -17.50
CA ILE A 188 3.51 7.46 -18.49
C ILE A 188 3.26 6.71 -19.81
N PRO A 189 2.05 6.79 -20.38
CA PRO A 189 1.78 6.18 -21.68
C PRO A 189 2.76 6.70 -22.75
N HIS A 190 3.25 5.80 -23.60
CA HIS A 190 4.19 6.08 -24.68
C HIS A 190 5.59 6.56 -24.26
N ASP A 191 5.92 6.46 -22.96
CA ASP A 191 7.25 6.69 -22.44
C ASP A 191 7.83 5.37 -21.92
N TYR A 192 8.76 4.80 -22.70
CA TYR A 192 9.37 3.49 -22.44
C TYR A 192 10.87 3.58 -22.14
N VAL A 193 11.42 4.80 -22.14
CA VAL A 193 12.78 5.06 -21.69
C VAL A 193 12.73 5.18 -20.17
N GLU A 194 13.73 4.62 -19.49
CA GLU A 194 13.74 4.51 -18.04
C GLU A 194 13.35 5.84 -17.34
N PRO A 195 12.45 5.82 -16.35
CA PRO A 195 12.44 6.83 -15.31
C PRO A 195 13.56 6.49 -14.30
N SER A 196 14.78 6.23 -14.76
CA SER A 196 15.97 6.33 -13.92
C SER A 196 16.24 7.83 -13.77
N GLN A 197 15.53 8.44 -12.81
CA GLN A 197 15.64 9.86 -12.45
C GLN A 197 14.95 10.86 -13.41
N SER A 198 13.64 10.74 -13.64
CA SER A 198 12.89 11.89 -14.18
C SER A 198 12.49 12.84 -13.04
N GLN A 199 13.11 14.01 -13.02
CA GLN A 199 12.82 15.20 -12.22
C GLN A 199 11.31 15.44 -12.01
N VAL A 200 10.84 15.43 -10.76
CA VAL A 200 9.54 16.01 -10.34
C VAL A 200 9.68 16.69 -8.99
#